data_AF-A0A9P5PPK7-F1
#
_entry.id   AF-A0A9P5PPK7-F1
#
_cell.length_a   1.000
_cell.length_b   1.000
_cell.length_c   1.000
_cell.angle_alpha   90.00
_cell.angle_beta   90.00
_cell.angle_gamma   90.00
#
_symmetry.space_group_name_H-M   'P 1'
#
loop_
_entity.id
_entity.type
_entity.pdbx_description
1 polymer ?
#
loop_
_entity_poly.entity_id
_entity_poly.type
_entity_poly.pdbx_seq_one_letter_code
_entity_poly.pdbx_strand_id
1 'polypeptide(L)'
;MPLFVPVLRMFMLFLNVWDTFKTLKPPPRKIRNGKSEPPSVRSVTQRKRDLKGCLAVWIIWCCFSVYERHVEPVVSLFIPFYNEFKALVILFLIFTRARGAEPIFLHLLRPMLRPYTKTIDNSLELFRLVGDLLFAVVSFPLRPLAAFIPTL
;
A
#
# COMPACT_ATOMS: atom_id res chain seq x y z
N MET A 1 -15.79 -20.75 -8.22
CA MET A 1 -16.41 -19.52 -8.77
C MET A 1 -15.36 -18.64 -9.46
N PRO A 2 -15.16 -18.78 -10.78
CA PRO A 2 -14.02 -18.17 -11.49
C PRO A 2 -14.07 -16.64 -11.58
N LEU A 3 -15.23 -16.01 -11.41
CA LEU A 3 -15.39 -14.55 -11.55
C LEU A 3 -15.42 -13.80 -10.22
N PHE A 4 -15.97 -14.40 -9.16
CA PHE A 4 -16.19 -13.71 -7.89
C PHE A 4 -14.87 -13.28 -7.23
N VAL A 5 -13.92 -14.21 -7.14
CA VAL A 5 -12.63 -13.95 -6.49
C VAL A 5 -11.84 -12.85 -7.22
N PRO A 6 -11.65 -12.88 -8.55
CA PRO A 6 -10.99 -11.79 -9.29
C PRO A 6 -11.67 -10.42 -9.12
N VAL A 7 -13.00 -10.36 -9.10
CA VAL A 7 -13.73 -9.11 -8.89
C VAL A 7 -13.45 -8.55 -7.49
N LEU A 8 -13.48 -9.40 -6.46
CA LEU A 8 -13.10 -8.99 -5.10
C LEU A 8 -11.66 -8.49 -5.03
N ARG A 9 -10.74 -9.08 -5.79
CA ARG A 9 -9.34 -8.59 -5.86
C ARG A 9 -9.24 -7.21 -6.46
N MET A 10 -9.88 -7.00 -7.60
CA MET A 10 -9.87 -5.70 -8.27
C MET A 10 -10.48 -4.64 -7.38
N PHE A 11 -11.55 -4.98 -6.66
CA PHE A 11 -12.18 -4.08 -5.70
C PHE A 11 -11.27 -3.79 -4.50
N MET A 12 -10.60 -4.80 -3.93
CA MET A 12 -9.64 -4.61 -2.83
C MET A 12 -8.45 -3.75 -3.27
N LEU A 13 -7.92 -3.99 -4.47
CA LEU A 13 -6.84 -3.19 -5.05
C LEU A 13 -7.29 -1.74 -5.24
N PHE A 14 -8.48 -1.52 -5.80
CA PHE A 14 -9.05 -0.19 -5.96
C PHE A 14 -9.18 0.53 -4.61
N LEU A 15 -9.72 -0.13 -3.60
CA LEU A 15 -9.85 0.43 -2.25
C LEU A 15 -8.49 0.76 -1.62
N ASN A 16 -7.49 -0.10 -1.80
CA ASN A 16 -6.14 0.13 -1.29
C ASN A 16 -5.48 1.32 -1.98
N VAL A 17 -5.60 1.43 -3.30
CA VAL A 17 -5.10 2.59 -4.07
C VAL A 17 -5.79 3.87 -3.64
N TRP A 18 -7.12 3.85 -3.48
CA TRP A 18 -7.91 5.00 -3.07
C TRP A 18 -7.56 5.49 -1.66
N ASP A 19 -7.40 4.57 -0.70
CA ASP A 19 -6.98 4.93 0.65
C ASP A 19 -5.55 5.45 0.70
N THR A 20 -4.64 4.86 -0.09
CA THR A 20 -3.27 5.36 -0.23
C THR A 20 -3.28 6.80 -0.76
N PHE A 21 -4.07 7.06 -1.80
CA PHE A 21 -4.23 8.40 -2.35
C PHE A 21 -4.78 9.39 -1.30
N LYS A 22 -5.79 8.99 -0.52
CA LYS A 22 -6.36 9.84 0.54
C LYS A 22 -5.37 10.12 1.67
N THR A 23 -4.64 9.12 2.13
CA THR A 23 -3.71 9.22 3.26
C THR A 23 -2.41 9.96 2.92
N LEU A 24 -1.98 9.92 1.65
CA LEU A 24 -0.81 10.65 1.19
C LEU A 24 -1.03 12.16 1.13
N LYS A 25 -2.27 12.63 0.95
CA LYS A 25 -2.58 14.07 0.90
C LYS A 25 -2.08 14.77 2.18
N PRO A 26 -1.31 15.87 2.07
CA PRO A 26 -0.84 16.60 3.23
C PRO A 26 -2.01 17.20 4.01
N PRO A 27 -1.91 17.33 5.35
CA PRO A 27 -2.95 17.96 6.14
C PRO A 27 -3.13 19.42 5.68
N PRO A 28 -4.38 19.91 5.58
CA PRO A 28 -4.65 21.27 5.14
C PRO A 28 -3.95 22.27 6.07
N ARG A 29 -3.22 23.21 5.47
CA ARG A 29 -2.62 24.32 6.21
C ARG A 29 -3.73 25.28 6.61
N LYS A 30 -3.77 25.70 7.87
CA LYS A 30 -4.69 26.75 8.31
C LYS A 30 -4.09 28.10 7.94
N ILE A 31 -4.88 28.95 7.29
CA ILE A 31 -4.52 30.34 7.03
C ILE A 31 -5.21 31.17 8.10
N ARG A 32 -4.44 31.83 8.95
CA ARG A 32 -4.98 32.77 9.95
C ARG A 32 -4.27 34.11 9.79
N ASN A 33 -5.04 35.19 9.61
CA ASN A 33 -4.55 36.55 9.38
C ASN A 33 -3.49 36.64 8.26
N GLY A 34 -3.75 36.00 7.11
CA GLY A 34 -2.86 36.01 5.95
C GLY A 34 -1.54 35.22 6.10
N LYS A 35 -1.27 34.63 7.28
CA LYS A 35 -0.10 33.79 7.53
C LYS A 35 -0.49 32.32 7.50
N SER A 36 0.34 31.51 6.84
CA SER A 36 0.21 30.05 6.84
C SER A 36 0.69 29.50 8.19
N GLU A 37 -0.22 28.95 8.98
CA GLU A 37 0.11 28.30 10.25
C GLU A 37 0.54 26.85 10.00
N PRO A 38 1.59 26.34 10.68
CA PRO A 38 1.99 24.94 10.56
C PRO A 38 0.84 24.01 10.98
N PRO A 39 0.75 22.81 10.38
CA PRO A 39 -0.30 21.85 10.72
C PRO A 39 -0.21 21.44 12.19
N SER A 40 -1.37 21.27 12.83
CA SER A 40 -1.45 20.85 14.23
C SER A 40 -0.73 19.52 14.44
N VAL A 41 0.05 19.40 15.52
CA VAL A 41 0.76 18.17 15.90
C VAL A 41 -0.17 16.95 15.88
N ARG A 42 -1.41 17.10 16.34
CA ARG A 42 -2.43 16.03 16.33
C ARG A 42 -2.78 15.55 14.92
N SER A 43 -2.86 16.45 13.95
CA SER A 43 -3.16 16.08 12.55
C SER A 43 -2.00 15.32 11.90
N VAL A 44 -0.76 15.68 12.26
CA VAL A 44 0.45 15.00 11.77
C VAL A 44 0.58 13.61 12.38
N THR A 45 0.34 13.47 13.68
CA THR A 45 0.39 12.15 14.35
C THR A 45 -0.73 11.23 13.86
N GLN A 46 -1.94 11.76 13.65
CA GLN A 46 -3.06 11.00 13.10
C GLN A 46 -2.73 10.48 11.70
N ARG A 47 -2.22 11.34 10.81
CA ARG A 47 -1.79 10.93 9.46
C ARG A 47 -0.72 9.84 9.49
N LYS A 48 0.26 9.93 10.40
CA LYS A 48 1.30 8.90 10.54
C LYS A 48 0.72 7.56 10.95
N ARG A 49 -0.29 7.54 11.81
CA ARG A 49 -1.01 6.32 12.19
C ARG A 49 -1.79 5.74 11.01
N ASP A 50 -2.53 6.59 10.30
CA ASP A 50 -3.33 6.16 9.15
C ASP A 50 -2.46 5.62 8.00
N LEU A 51 -1.26 6.20 7.81
CA LEU A 51 -0.27 5.70 6.85
C LEU A 51 0.24 4.30 7.25
N LYS A 52 0.51 4.06 8.53
CA LYS A 52 0.94 2.74 9.02
C LYS A 52 -0.15 1.69 8.81
N GLY A 53 -1.40 2.04 9.12
CA GLY A 53 -2.54 1.15 8.90
C GLY A 53 -2.74 0.84 7.42
N CYS A 54 -2.61 1.83 6.54
CA CYS A 54 -2.67 1.64 5.09
C CYS A 54 -1.54 0.72 4.58
N LEU A 55 -0.31 0.91 5.05
CA LEU A 55 0.82 0.03 4.72
C LEU A 55 0.61 -1.40 5.21
N ALA A 56 0.05 -1.60 6.40
CA ALA A 56 -0.24 -2.94 6.93
C ALA A 56 -1.20 -3.72 6.02
N VAL A 57 -2.23 -3.04 5.47
CA VAL A 57 -3.16 -3.65 4.50
C VAL A 57 -2.43 -4.07 3.23
N TRP A 58 -1.53 -3.22 2.70
CA TRP A 58 -0.72 -3.56 1.53
C TRP A 58 0.18 -4.76 1.75
N ILE A 59 0.85 -4.83 2.90
CA ILE A 59 1.74 -5.96 3.21
C ILE A 59 0.93 -7.26 3.29
N ILE A 60 -0.21 -7.25 4.00
CA ILE A 60 -1.08 -8.44 4.09
C ILE A 60 -1.59 -8.85 2.71
N TRP A 61 -1.96 -7.88 1.86
CA TRP A 61 -2.38 -8.15 0.50
C TRP A 61 -1.28 -8.80 -0.35
N CYS A 62 -0.05 -8.31 -0.25
CA CYS A 62 1.10 -8.91 -0.92
C CYS A 62 1.36 -10.34 -0.42
N CYS A 63 1.34 -10.56 0.90
CA CYS A 63 1.49 -11.90 1.48
C CYS A 63 0.39 -12.84 1.00
N PHE A 64 -0.87 -12.39 0.97
CA PHE A 64 -1.99 -13.17 0.47
C PHE A 64 -1.85 -13.51 -1.02
N SER A 65 -1.37 -12.55 -1.83
CA SER A 65 -1.13 -12.76 -3.27
C SER A 65 -0.02 -13.78 -3.53
N VAL A 66 1.07 -13.75 -2.74
CA VAL A 66 2.15 -14.74 -2.81
C VAL A 66 1.65 -16.11 -2.35
N TYR A 67 0.92 -16.16 -1.23
CA TYR A 67 0.33 -17.39 -0.72
C TYR A 67 -0.55 -18.05 -1.78
N GLU A 68 -1.43 -17.29 -2.42
CA GLU A 68 -2.29 -17.85 -3.45
C GLU A 68 -1.49 -18.42 -4.62
N ARG A 69 -0.45 -17.73 -5.09
CA ARG A 69 0.33 -18.22 -6.22
C ARG A 69 1.04 -19.55 -5.94
N HIS A 70 1.52 -19.74 -4.71
CA HIS A 70 2.39 -20.87 -4.37
C HIS A 70 1.67 -22.00 -3.63
N VAL A 71 0.69 -21.67 -2.79
CA VAL A 71 0.06 -22.60 -1.86
C VAL A 71 -1.31 -23.06 -2.36
N GLU A 72 -2.02 -22.24 -3.13
CA GLU A 72 -3.34 -22.56 -3.68
C GLU A 72 -3.39 -23.88 -4.46
N PRO A 73 -2.48 -24.15 -5.41
CA PRO A 73 -2.57 -25.37 -6.21
C PRO A 73 -2.40 -26.63 -5.36
N VAL A 74 -1.63 -26.52 -4.28
CA VAL A 74 -1.38 -27.62 -3.34
C VAL A 74 -2.59 -27.83 -2.45
N VAL A 75 -3.13 -26.76 -1.85
CA VAL A 75 -4.24 -26.86 -0.89
C VAL A 75 -5.58 -27.21 -1.55
N SER A 76 -5.83 -26.70 -2.76
CA SER A 76 -7.06 -27.01 -3.52
C SER A 76 -7.16 -28.48 -3.93
N LEU A 77 -6.06 -29.24 -3.90
CA LEU A 77 -6.06 -30.69 -4.15
C LEU A 77 -6.64 -31.47 -2.95
N PHE A 78 -6.41 -30.98 -1.73
CA PHE A 78 -6.75 -31.70 -0.49
C PHE A 78 -8.08 -31.26 0.13
N ILE A 79 -8.49 -30.00 -0.04
CA ILE A 79 -9.67 -29.44 0.64
C ILE A 79 -10.72 -29.03 -0.39
N PRO A 80 -11.84 -29.77 -0.52
CA PRO A 80 -12.99 -29.29 -1.27
C PRO A 80 -13.59 -28.05 -0.58
N PHE A 81 -14.06 -27.06 -1.35
CA PHE A 81 -14.61 -25.75 -0.90
C PHE A 81 -13.60 -24.69 -0.40
N TYR A 82 -12.31 -24.83 -0.69
CA TYR A 82 -11.32 -23.82 -0.31
C TYR A 82 -11.56 -22.44 -0.96
N ASN A 83 -12.16 -22.41 -2.16
CA ASN A 83 -12.43 -21.19 -2.91
C ASN A 83 -13.46 -20.28 -2.24
N GLU A 84 -14.45 -20.86 -1.56
CA GLU A 84 -15.50 -20.15 -0.84
C GLU A 84 -14.93 -19.55 0.45
N PHE A 85 -14.13 -20.33 1.19
CA PHE A 85 -13.42 -19.84 2.37
C PHE A 85 -12.47 -18.68 2.02
N LYS A 86 -11.73 -18.81 0.91
CA LYS A 86 -10.89 -17.74 0.37
C LYS A 86 -11.67 -16.47 0.11
N ALA A 87 -12.85 -16.59 -0.51
CA ALA A 87 -13.69 -15.44 -0.78
C ALA A 87 -14.14 -14.74 0.52
N LEU A 88 -14.46 -15.51 1.57
CA LEU A 88 -14.78 -14.96 2.90
C LEU A 88 -13.59 -14.24 3.53
N VAL A 89 -12.37 -14.76 3.40
CA VAL A 89 -11.15 -14.12 3.91
C VAL A 89 -10.91 -12.77 3.20
N ILE A 90 -11.04 -12.73 1.87
CA ILE A 90 -10.89 -11.48 1.11
C ILE A 90 -11.98 -10.49 1.49
N LEU A 91 -13.23 -10.96 1.60
CA LEU A 91 -14.37 -10.13 2.02
C LEU A 91 -14.13 -9.56 3.44
N PHE A 92 -13.64 -10.38 4.36
CA PHE A 92 -13.29 -9.96 5.72
C PHE A 92 -12.19 -8.89 5.71
N LEU A 93 -11.15 -9.04 4.88
CA LEU A 93 -10.09 -8.03 4.74
C LEU A 93 -10.62 -6.72 4.13
N ILE A 94 -11.56 -6.80 3.17
CA ILE A 94 -12.23 -5.63 2.59
C ILE A 94 -13.05 -4.88 3.65
N PHE A 95 -13.80 -5.60 4.50
CA PHE A 95 -14.63 -4.98 5.53
C PHE A 95 -13.80 -4.41 6.70
N THR A 96 -12.84 -5.17 7.21
CA THR A 96 -12.07 -4.79 8.41
C THR A 96 -10.94 -3.80 8.12
N ARG A 97 -10.45 -3.76 6.88
CA ARG A 97 -9.45 -2.80 6.37
C ARG A 97 -8.26 -2.64 7.35
N ALA A 98 -7.82 -1.40 7.57
CA ALA A 98 -6.73 -1.06 8.48
C ALA A 98 -6.96 -1.53 9.92
N ARG A 99 -8.21 -1.55 10.43
CA ARG A 99 -8.49 -1.95 11.81
C ARG A 99 -8.26 -3.45 12.05
N GLY A 100 -8.51 -4.29 11.05
CA GLY A 100 -8.23 -5.73 11.09
C GLY A 100 -6.81 -6.08 10.64
N ALA A 101 -6.27 -5.34 9.69
CA ALA A 101 -4.94 -5.57 9.15
C ALA A 101 -3.81 -5.25 10.15
N GLU A 102 -3.93 -4.17 10.93
CA GLU A 102 -2.90 -3.81 11.92
C GLU A 102 -2.60 -4.92 12.94
N PRO A 103 -3.59 -5.50 13.64
CA PRO A 103 -3.31 -6.56 14.61
C PRO A 103 -2.75 -7.82 13.96
N ILE A 104 -3.24 -8.20 12.76
CA ILE A 104 -2.69 -9.33 12.00
C ILE A 104 -1.22 -9.09 11.66
N PHE A 105 -0.90 -7.88 11.18
CA PHE A 105 0.48 -7.51 10.89
C PHE A 105 1.36 -7.57 12.14
N LEU A 106 0.90 -7.01 13.27
CA LEU A 106 1.68 -6.95 14.50
C LEU A 106 1.92 -8.32 15.15
N HIS A 107 0.96 -9.24 15.07
CA HIS A 107 1.06 -10.55 15.73
C HIS A 107 1.63 -11.64 14.83
N LEU A 108 1.31 -11.65 13.54
CA LEU A 108 1.71 -12.72 12.63
C LEU A 108 2.93 -12.34 11.79
N LEU A 109 2.85 -11.21 11.10
CA LEU A 109 3.87 -10.83 10.12
C LEU A 109 5.11 -10.20 10.76
N ARG A 110 4.93 -9.36 11.77
CA ARG A 110 6.02 -8.67 12.45
C ARG A 110 7.08 -9.62 13.01
N PRO A 111 6.77 -10.70 13.75
CA PRO A 111 7.80 -11.62 14.21
C PRO A 111 8.53 -12.31 13.06
N MET A 112 7.82 -12.65 11.97
CA MET A 112 8.41 -13.28 10.79
C MET A 112 9.33 -12.31 10.00
N LEU A 113 8.96 -11.04 9.93
CA LEU A 113 9.70 -10.00 9.20
C LEU A 113 10.86 -9.40 9.99
N ARG A 114 10.81 -9.43 11.33
CA ARG A 114 11.83 -8.87 12.22
C ARG A 114 13.28 -9.29 11.89
N PRO A 115 13.60 -10.57 11.63
CA PRO A 115 14.98 -10.94 11.28
C PRO A 115 15.44 -10.39 9.92
N TYR A 116 14.51 -10.10 9.02
CA TYR A 116 14.79 -9.65 7.66
C TYR A 116 14.71 -8.13 7.50
N THR A 117 14.49 -7.35 8.56
CA THR A 117 14.30 -5.90 8.46
C THR A 117 15.47 -5.21 7.76
N LYS A 118 16.72 -5.60 8.09
CA LYS A 118 17.91 -5.04 7.45
C LYS A 118 17.93 -5.31 5.95
N THR A 119 17.61 -6.55 5.54
CA THR A 119 17.59 -6.94 4.13
C THR A 119 16.48 -6.20 3.37
N ILE A 120 15.31 -6.07 4.01
CA ILE A 120 14.17 -5.32 3.45
C ILE A 120 14.54 -3.85 3.28
N ASP A 121 15.09 -3.22 4.30
CA ASP A 121 15.48 -1.80 4.26
C ASP A 121 16.53 -1.56 3.16
N ASN A 122 17.55 -2.41 3.07
CA ASN A 122 18.58 -2.33 2.01
C ASN A 122 17.97 -2.52 0.61
N SER A 123 17.03 -3.46 0.46
CA SER A 123 16.36 -3.67 -0.83
C SER A 123 15.53 -2.44 -1.22
N LEU A 124 14.88 -1.81 -0.25
CA LEU A 124 14.01 -0.66 -0.46
C LEU A 124 14.83 0.58 -0.81
N GLU A 125 16.00 0.73 -0.20
CA GLU A 125 16.99 1.74 -0.58
C GLU A 125 17.48 1.54 -2.02
N LEU A 126 17.81 0.30 -2.41
CA LEU A 126 18.20 -0.01 -3.78
C LEU A 126 17.08 0.34 -4.77
N PHE A 127 15.84 -0.06 -4.48
CA PHE A 127 14.68 0.30 -5.30
C PHE A 127 14.48 1.82 -5.40
N ARG A 128 14.73 2.56 -4.31
CA ARG A 128 14.66 4.02 -4.31
C ARG A 128 15.72 4.62 -5.24
N LEU A 129 16.96 4.14 -5.17
CA LEU A 129 18.05 4.61 -6.04
C LEU A 129 17.77 4.32 -7.51
N VAL A 130 17.29 3.10 -7.82
CA VAL A 130 16.88 2.73 -9.18
C VAL A 130 15.70 3.59 -9.66
N GLY A 131 14.72 3.84 -8.79
CA GLY A 131 13.59 4.71 -9.09
C GLY A 131 14.01 6.15 -9.37
N ASP A 132 14.90 6.72 -8.55
CA ASP A 132 15.46 8.06 -8.75
C ASP A 132 16.23 8.15 -10.07
N LEU A 133 17.03 7.12 -10.40
CA LEU A 133 17.74 7.03 -11.67
C LEU A 133 16.78 6.97 -12.87
N LEU A 134 15.77 6.09 -12.83
CA LEU A 134 14.78 5.97 -13.89
C LEU A 134 14.02 7.28 -14.09
N PHE A 135 13.62 7.94 -13.00
CA PHE A 135 12.95 9.24 -13.05
C PHE A 135 13.87 10.32 -13.64
N ALA A 136 15.15 10.33 -13.30
CA ALA A 136 16.14 11.23 -13.88
C ALA A 136 16.31 10.98 -15.39
N VAL A 137 16.41 9.73 -15.82
CA VAL A 137 16.53 9.34 -17.23
C VAL A 137 15.29 9.73 -18.04
N VAL A 138 14.09 9.48 -17.51
CA VAL A 138 12.82 9.85 -18.16
C VAL A 138 12.63 11.37 -18.21
N SER A 139 13.04 12.09 -17.16
CA SER A 139 12.92 13.55 -17.12
C SER A 139 14.00 14.28 -17.91
N PHE A 140 15.15 13.67 -18.17
CA PHE A 140 16.25 14.26 -18.93
C PHE A 140 15.85 14.79 -20.33
N PRO A 141 15.15 14.02 -21.20
CA PRO A 141 14.70 14.52 -22.51
C PRO A 141 13.56 15.55 -22.41
N LEU A 142 12.83 15.59 -21.29
CA LEU A 142 11.72 16.53 -21.09
C LEU A 142 12.19 17.92 -20.64
N ARG A 143 13.39 18.04 -20.06
CA ARG A 143 13.97 19.32 -19.61
C ARG A 143 14.21 20.33 -20.74
N PRO A 144 14.83 19.98 -21.88
CA PRO A 144 14.98 20.94 -22.98
C PRO A 144 13.64 21.29 -23.63
N LEU A 145 12.67 20.36 -23.64
CA LEU A 145 11.33 20.60 -24.20
C LEU A 145 10.50 21.55 -23.32
N ALA A 146 10.63 21.46 -22.01
CA ALA A 146 10.06 22.42 -21.06
C ALA A 146 10.74 23.80 -21.12
N ALA A 147 12.04 23.87 -21.44
CA ALA A 147 12.76 25.13 -21.63
C ALA A 147 12.39 25.84 -22.96
N PHE A 148 11.88 25.11 -23.95
CA PHE A 148 11.44 25.66 -25.25
C PHE A 148 9.99 26.20 -25.23
N ILE A 149 9.23 25.97 -24.15
CA ILE A 149 7.89 26.56 -23.95
C ILE A 149 8.05 27.77 -23.03
N PRO A 150 8.25 28.99 -23.57
CA PRO A 150 8.18 30.19 -22.75
C PRO A 150 6.72 30.35 -22.32
N THR A 151 6.50 30.21 -21.01
CA THR A 151 5.40 30.76 -20.21
C THR A 151 4.31 31.53 -20.98
N LEU A 152 3.13 30.92 -21.10
CA LEU A 152 1.83 31.61 -21.07
C LEU A 152 1.30 31.55 -19.63
#